data_AF-A0A9Q3BIH0-F1
#
_entry.id   AF-A0A9Q3BIH0-F1
#
_cell.length_a   1.000
_cell.length_b   1.000
_cell.length_c   1.000
_cell.angle_alpha   90.00
_cell.angle_beta   90.00
_cell.angle_gamma   90.00
#
_symmetry.space_group_name_H-M   'P 1'
#
loop_
_entity.id
_entity.type
_entity.pdbx_description
1 polymer ?
#
loop_
_entity_poly.entity_id
_entity_poly.type
_entity_poly.pdbx_seq_one_letter_code
_entity_poly.pdbx_strand_id
1 'polypeptide(L)'
;MLLRPEGNMLLSQTCPDMDILGNPIPGAYLLILGGYGPNYSFITPRACQFTPFFTLVEVEYSSSVHVNRVISREPVTAATSSVSRHIYFGILDAMQAYAADVRNMVGDDISSLYGITSDLKVQNDDLLNSILESYFKGIIEIKATLLKTPPISVARGHLVADSLKNISSIWTRTFNGTWLYETLGWHSDHNGSKISFVGILPILIITLGSISLSVFSWISLKRGQYHTQEPFDPTNLVTLLKAGQDGSVAESLKTTGQGSSINKLKIQLQRHSTQWQLRPVA
;
A
#
# COMPACT_ATOMS: atom_id res chain seq x y z
N MET A 1 16.93 -0.88 -24.63
CA MET A 1 16.59 0.29 -23.79
C MET A 1 17.74 0.48 -22.81
N LEU A 2 18.48 1.59 -22.89
CA LEU A 2 19.58 1.87 -21.97
C LEU A 2 18.98 2.41 -20.67
N LEU A 3 19.03 1.63 -19.60
CA LEU A 3 18.55 2.01 -18.28
C LEU A 3 19.45 3.10 -17.69
N ARG A 4 18.86 4.15 -17.11
CA ARG A 4 19.63 5.20 -16.42
C ARG A 4 20.24 4.61 -15.13
N PRO A 5 21.49 4.96 -14.79
CA PRO A 5 22.19 4.42 -13.60
C PRO A 5 21.52 4.73 -12.26
N GLU A 6 20.65 5.75 -12.20
CA GLU A 6 19.93 6.16 -10.98
C GLU A 6 18.51 5.56 -10.87
N GLY A 7 18.11 4.71 -11.82
CA GLY A 7 16.79 4.11 -11.83
C GLY A 7 16.62 3.06 -10.73
N ASN A 8 15.43 3.01 -10.14
CA ASN A 8 14.97 1.89 -9.33
C ASN A 8 13.76 1.28 -10.03
N MET A 9 13.84 0.03 -10.48
CA MET A 9 12.69 -0.65 -11.10
C MET A 9 12.77 -2.17 -10.98
N LEU A 10 11.62 -2.83 -11.02
CA LEU A 10 11.53 -4.25 -11.24
C LEU A 10 11.49 -4.47 -12.75
N LEU A 11 12.52 -5.14 -13.26
CA LEU A 11 12.57 -5.55 -14.66
C LEU A 11 11.85 -6.89 -14.78
N SER A 12 11.04 -7.03 -15.83
CA SER A 12 10.42 -8.30 -16.16
C SER A 12 10.34 -8.54 -17.66
N GLN A 13 10.44 -9.81 -18.04
CA GLN A 13 10.29 -10.31 -19.40
C GLN A 13 9.41 -11.56 -19.33
N THR A 14 8.39 -11.63 -20.17
CA THR A 14 7.59 -12.85 -20.31
C THR A 14 7.95 -13.59 -21.58
N CYS A 15 8.04 -14.91 -21.46
CA CYS A 15 8.19 -15.87 -22.54
C CYS A 15 6.95 -16.79 -22.54
N PRO A 16 6.03 -16.62 -23.51
CA PRO A 16 4.84 -17.48 -23.60
C PRO A 16 5.20 -18.85 -24.17
N ASP A 17 4.39 -19.84 -23.81
CA ASP A 17 4.44 -21.21 -24.32
C ASP A 17 5.79 -21.91 -24.13
N MET A 18 6.52 -21.57 -23.06
CA MET A 18 7.85 -22.08 -22.75
C MET A 18 7.99 -22.46 -21.26
N ASP A 19 8.76 -23.51 -20.98
CA ASP A 19 9.19 -23.87 -19.63
C ASP A 19 10.53 -23.21 -19.25
N ILE A 20 10.99 -23.45 -18.01
CA ILE A 20 12.28 -22.91 -17.51
C ILE A 20 13.51 -23.43 -18.26
N LEU A 21 13.38 -24.54 -18.98
CA LEU A 21 14.45 -25.15 -19.79
C LEU A 21 14.40 -24.68 -21.26
N GLY A 22 13.38 -23.92 -21.65
CA GLY A 22 13.15 -23.47 -23.02
C GLY A 22 12.40 -24.46 -23.90
N ASN A 23 11.80 -25.51 -23.34
CA ASN A 23 10.95 -26.42 -24.10
C ASN A 23 9.57 -25.80 -24.34
N PRO A 24 8.97 -26.01 -25.53
CA PRO A 24 7.65 -25.50 -25.82
C PRO A 24 6.56 -26.26 -25.05
N ILE A 25 5.81 -25.54 -24.20
CA ILE A 25 4.65 -26.08 -23.47
C ILE A 25 3.45 -25.17 -23.73
N PRO A 26 2.44 -25.60 -24.52
CA PRO A 26 1.28 -24.79 -24.82
C PRO A 26 0.54 -24.30 -23.56
N GLY A 27 0.34 -22.99 -23.45
CA GLY A 27 -0.35 -22.36 -22.33
C GLY A 27 0.47 -22.23 -21.04
N ALA A 28 1.75 -22.63 -21.04
CA ALA A 28 2.70 -22.28 -19.97
C ALA A 28 3.22 -20.85 -20.18
N TYR A 29 3.61 -20.20 -19.09
CA TYR A 29 4.24 -18.88 -19.15
C TYR A 29 5.46 -18.85 -18.26
N LEU A 30 6.57 -18.35 -18.79
CA LEU A 30 7.78 -18.10 -18.04
C LEU A 30 7.92 -16.59 -17.84
N LEU A 31 7.97 -16.15 -16.59
CA LEU A 31 8.28 -14.78 -16.20
C LEU A 31 9.69 -14.73 -15.66
N ILE A 32 10.57 -14.00 -16.34
CA ILE A 32 11.90 -13.67 -15.85
C ILE A 32 11.79 -12.29 -15.22
N LEU A 33 12.18 -12.16 -13.95
CA LEU A 33 12.14 -10.88 -13.25
C LEU A 33 13.39 -10.65 -12.41
N GLY A 34 13.74 -9.39 -12.19
CA GLY A 34 14.87 -9.00 -11.37
C GLY A 34 14.81 -7.52 -10.99
N GLY A 35 15.26 -7.20 -9.80
CA GLY A 35 15.34 -5.83 -9.32
C GLY A 35 16.55 -5.10 -9.90
N TYR A 36 16.33 -3.83 -10.26
CA TYR A 36 17.35 -2.89 -10.70
C TYR A 36 17.36 -1.68 -9.75
N GLY A 37 18.55 -1.25 -9.36
CA GLY A 37 18.75 -0.16 -8.40
C GLY A 37 18.77 -0.60 -6.93
N PRO A 38 19.24 0.26 -6.01
CA PRO A 38 19.40 -0.07 -4.59
C PRO A 38 18.09 -0.51 -3.91
N ASN A 39 16.96 0.07 -4.27
CA ASN A 39 15.68 -0.19 -3.60
C ASN A 39 15.13 -1.60 -3.86
N TYR A 40 15.52 -2.23 -4.97
CA TYR A 40 15.02 -3.56 -5.35
C TYR A 40 16.14 -4.59 -5.49
N SER A 41 17.36 -4.26 -5.07
CA SER A 41 18.55 -5.12 -5.19
C SER A 41 18.41 -6.48 -4.49
N PHE A 42 17.55 -6.56 -3.46
CA PHE A 42 17.20 -7.82 -2.78
C PHE A 42 16.42 -8.79 -3.67
N ILE A 43 15.79 -8.30 -4.76
CA ILE A 43 15.10 -9.13 -5.76
C ILE A 43 16.11 -9.61 -6.79
N THR A 44 16.82 -10.68 -6.47
CA THR A 44 17.77 -11.31 -7.40
C THR A 44 17.07 -11.85 -8.65
N PRO A 45 17.75 -11.88 -9.82
CA PRO A 45 17.20 -12.42 -11.06
C PRO A 45 16.64 -13.83 -10.87
N ARG A 46 15.40 -14.03 -11.28
CA ARG A 46 14.67 -15.29 -11.08
C ARG A 46 13.68 -15.56 -12.19
N ALA A 47 13.39 -16.85 -12.35
CA ALA A 47 12.44 -17.37 -13.32
C ALA A 47 11.24 -17.97 -12.58
N CYS A 48 10.05 -17.45 -12.86
CA CYS A 48 8.78 -17.95 -12.34
C CYS A 48 8.02 -18.66 -13.47
N GLN A 49 7.81 -19.97 -13.33
CA GLN A 49 7.05 -20.76 -14.30
C GLN A 49 5.60 -20.89 -13.84
N PHE A 50 4.68 -20.49 -14.70
CA PHE A 50 3.24 -20.64 -14.52
C PHE A 50 2.76 -21.81 -15.37
N THR A 51 2.24 -22.85 -14.70
CA THR A 51 1.72 -24.06 -15.36
C THR A 51 0.25 -24.23 -14.97
N PRO A 52 -0.68 -23.67 -15.75
CA PRO A 52 -2.10 -23.69 -15.43
C PRO A 52 -2.70 -25.09 -15.59
N PHE A 53 -3.77 -25.33 -14.85
CA PHE A 53 -4.61 -26.52 -14.97
C PHE A 53 -6.08 -26.10 -15.02
N PHE A 54 -6.86 -26.74 -15.88
CA PHE A 54 -8.31 -26.67 -15.81
C PHE A 54 -8.80 -27.67 -14.78
N THR A 55 -9.44 -27.15 -13.74
CA THR A 55 -9.96 -27.99 -12.66
C THR A 55 -11.48 -27.89 -12.67
N LEU A 56 -12.15 -29.03 -12.87
CA LEU A 56 -13.57 -29.15 -12.67
C LEU A 56 -13.82 -29.51 -11.22
N VAL A 57 -14.58 -28.67 -10.52
CA VAL A 57 -14.87 -28.85 -9.10
C VAL A 57 -16.37 -28.93 -8.85
N GLU A 58 -16.75 -29.80 -7.93
CA GLU A 58 -18.08 -29.88 -7.35
C GLU A 58 -18.12 -28.90 -6.18
N VAL A 59 -19.02 -27.93 -6.29
CA VAL A 59 -19.12 -26.81 -5.35
C VAL A 59 -20.49 -26.82 -4.72
N GLU A 60 -20.52 -26.75 -3.39
CA GLU A 60 -21.72 -26.53 -2.61
C GLU A 60 -21.80 -25.07 -2.18
N TYR A 61 -22.91 -24.43 -2.55
CA TYR A 61 -23.18 -23.04 -2.21
C TYR A 61 -24.12 -23.00 -1.01
N SER A 62 -23.58 -22.60 0.15
CA SER A 62 -24.36 -22.32 1.36
C SER A 62 -24.17 -20.85 1.77
N SER A 63 -23.79 -20.55 3.02
CA SER A 63 -23.34 -19.22 3.44
C SER A 63 -21.93 -18.88 2.94
N SER A 64 -21.19 -19.88 2.46
CA SER A 64 -19.88 -19.74 1.83
C SER A 64 -19.75 -20.76 0.68
N VAL A 65 -18.79 -20.52 -0.21
CA VAL A 65 -18.48 -21.42 -1.33
C VAL A 65 -17.61 -22.55 -0.81
N HIS A 66 -18.16 -23.77 -0.71
CA HIS A 66 -17.43 -24.96 -0.30
C HIS A 66 -17.09 -25.84 -1.51
N VAL A 67 -15.81 -26.14 -1.71
CA VAL A 67 -15.37 -27.10 -2.73
C VAL A 67 -15.46 -28.50 -2.14
N ASN A 68 -16.50 -29.26 -2.49
CA ASN A 68 -16.72 -30.61 -1.96
C ASN A 68 -15.76 -31.62 -2.57
N ARG A 69 -15.52 -31.52 -3.89
CA ARG A 69 -14.68 -32.48 -4.60
C ARG A 69 -14.08 -31.89 -5.87
N VAL A 70 -12.86 -32.30 -6.20
CA VAL A 70 -12.27 -32.09 -7.54
C VAL A 70 -12.69 -33.26 -8.44
N ILE A 71 -13.48 -32.98 -9.47
CA ILE A 71 -13.98 -33.96 -10.44
C ILE A 71 -12.90 -34.31 -11.45
N SER A 72 -12.24 -33.30 -12.01
CA SER A 72 -11.13 -33.49 -12.94
C SER A 72 -10.11 -32.36 -12.82
N ARG A 73 -8.86 -32.66 -13.18
CA ARG A 73 -7.78 -31.70 -13.29
C ARG A 73 -6.99 -32.03 -14.54
N GLU A 74 -7.10 -31.17 -15.54
CA GLU A 74 -6.52 -31.37 -16.86
C GLU A 74 -5.47 -30.29 -17.12
N PRO A 75 -4.29 -30.66 -17.66
CA PRO A 75 -3.31 -29.68 -18.08
C PRO A 75 -3.86 -28.86 -19.26
N VAL A 76 -3.35 -27.64 -19.41
CA VAL A 76 -3.68 -26.84 -20.60
C VAL A 76 -3.14 -27.52 -21.86
N THR A 77 -3.97 -27.52 -22.90
CA THR A 77 -3.68 -28.06 -24.22
C THR A 77 -3.62 -26.93 -25.25
N ALA A 78 -3.12 -27.20 -26.45
CA ALA A 78 -3.13 -26.21 -27.53
C ALA A 78 -4.54 -25.67 -27.85
N ALA A 79 -5.58 -26.48 -27.65
CA ALA A 79 -6.97 -26.07 -27.87
C ALA A 79 -7.52 -25.12 -26.77
N THR A 80 -6.94 -25.17 -25.56
CA THR A 80 -7.41 -24.43 -24.37
C THR A 80 -6.43 -23.34 -23.92
N SER A 81 -5.29 -23.18 -24.61
CA SER A 81 -4.25 -22.21 -24.30
C SER A 81 -4.74 -20.76 -24.36
N SER A 82 -5.73 -20.45 -25.20
CA SER A 82 -6.32 -19.11 -25.31
C SER A 82 -6.96 -18.64 -23.99
N VAL A 83 -7.57 -19.55 -23.23
CA VAL A 83 -8.18 -19.26 -21.92
C VAL A 83 -7.09 -18.99 -20.88
N SER A 84 -6.05 -19.83 -20.86
CA SER A 84 -4.88 -19.62 -20.00
C SER A 84 -4.20 -18.27 -20.28
N ARG A 85 -4.08 -17.91 -21.56
CA ARG A 85 -3.54 -16.62 -22.01
C ARG A 85 -4.29 -15.43 -21.45
N HIS A 86 -5.63 -15.49 -21.41
CA HIS A 86 -6.44 -14.41 -20.85
C HIS A 86 -6.22 -14.21 -19.35
N ILE A 87 -6.03 -15.30 -18.61
CA ILE A 87 -5.72 -15.24 -17.18
C ILE A 87 -4.32 -14.66 -16.96
N TYR A 88 -3.34 -15.10 -17.76
CA TYR A 88 -1.96 -14.63 -17.66
C TYR A 88 -1.78 -13.17 -18.10
N PHE A 89 -2.63 -12.66 -19.00
CA PHE A 89 -2.66 -11.22 -19.30
C PHE A 89 -2.83 -10.36 -18.04
N GLY A 90 -3.42 -10.90 -16.97
CA GLY A 90 -3.46 -10.25 -15.66
C GLY A 90 -2.09 -9.96 -15.06
N ILE A 91 -1.15 -10.91 -15.17
CA ILE A 91 0.24 -10.74 -14.72
C ILE A 91 0.96 -9.75 -15.64
N LEU A 92 0.78 -9.88 -16.96
CA LEU A 92 1.38 -8.94 -17.92
C LEU A 92 0.92 -7.50 -17.67
N ASP A 93 -0.38 -7.32 -17.47
CA ASP A 93 -0.98 -6.02 -17.13
C ASP A 93 -0.44 -5.51 -15.80
N ALA A 94 -0.34 -6.34 -14.77
CA ALA A 94 0.30 -5.96 -13.51
C ALA A 94 1.81 -5.64 -13.67
N MET A 95 2.52 -6.25 -14.61
CA MET A 95 3.93 -5.89 -14.84
C MET A 95 4.06 -4.62 -15.71
N GLN A 96 3.12 -4.38 -16.63
CA GLN A 96 3.16 -3.27 -17.59
C GLN A 96 2.49 -1.98 -17.08
N ALA A 97 1.34 -2.08 -16.41
CA ALA A 97 0.57 -0.96 -15.87
C ALA A 97 1.36 -0.16 -14.82
N TYR A 98 2.46 -0.70 -14.32
CA TYR A 98 3.30 -0.08 -13.30
C TYR A 98 4.73 0.24 -13.77
N ALA A 99 5.11 -0.16 -14.99
CA ALA A 99 6.41 0.16 -15.57
C ALA A 99 6.42 1.48 -16.36
N ALA A 100 5.25 1.96 -16.82
CA ALA A 100 5.19 3.01 -17.83
C ALA A 100 4.92 4.44 -17.32
N ASP A 101 4.13 4.64 -16.25
CA ASP A 101 3.63 6.01 -15.98
C ASP A 101 3.92 6.65 -14.62
N VAL A 102 3.99 5.95 -13.46
CA VAL A 102 4.26 6.69 -12.20
C VAL A 102 5.00 5.93 -11.08
N ARG A 103 4.89 4.61 -10.90
CA ARG A 103 5.50 3.93 -9.72
C ARG A 103 5.73 2.44 -9.99
N ASN A 104 6.87 1.92 -9.53
CA ASN A 104 7.19 0.48 -9.54
C ASN A 104 6.39 -0.26 -8.46
N MET A 105 5.07 -0.27 -8.58
CA MET A 105 4.16 -0.75 -7.53
C MET A 105 4.39 -2.22 -7.21
N VAL A 106 4.65 -3.09 -8.19
CA VAL A 106 4.96 -4.50 -7.94
C VAL A 106 6.22 -4.61 -7.08
N GLY A 107 7.28 -3.88 -7.45
CA GLY A 107 8.51 -3.85 -6.66
C GLY A 107 8.27 -3.26 -5.25
N ASP A 108 7.45 -2.23 -5.13
CA ASP A 108 7.10 -1.58 -3.85
C ASP A 108 6.27 -2.51 -2.95
N ASP A 109 5.28 -3.20 -3.51
CA ASP A 109 4.44 -4.19 -2.81
C ASP A 109 5.31 -5.33 -2.28
N ILE A 110 6.18 -5.90 -3.13
CA ILE A 110 7.12 -6.96 -2.74
C ILE A 110 8.09 -6.45 -1.69
N SER A 111 8.66 -5.25 -1.86
CA SER A 111 9.59 -4.65 -0.90
C SER A 111 8.94 -4.40 0.45
N SER A 112 7.68 -3.98 0.45
CA SER A 112 6.90 -3.77 1.68
C SER A 112 6.66 -5.11 2.39
N LEU A 113 6.16 -6.12 1.67
CA LEU A 113 5.91 -7.46 2.23
C LEU A 113 7.18 -8.11 2.75
N TYR A 114 8.26 -8.05 1.98
CA TYR A 114 9.56 -8.64 2.35
C TYR A 114 10.22 -7.87 3.50
N GLY A 115 10.14 -6.54 3.52
CA GLY A 115 10.70 -5.70 4.58
C GLY A 115 9.93 -5.76 5.91
N ILE A 116 8.65 -6.13 5.90
CA ILE A 116 7.87 -6.43 7.12
C ILE A 116 8.29 -7.79 7.71
N THR A 117 8.59 -8.76 6.85
CA THR A 117 8.84 -10.16 7.24
C THR A 117 10.31 -10.49 7.47
N SER A 118 11.23 -9.65 6.97
CA SER A 118 12.67 -9.82 7.11
C SER A 118 13.41 -8.48 7.03
N ASP A 119 14.64 -8.44 7.54
CA ASP A 119 15.55 -7.33 7.23
C ASP A 119 15.92 -7.41 5.74
N LEU A 120 15.65 -6.33 4.98
CA LEU A 120 16.00 -6.20 3.56
C LEU A 120 17.48 -6.45 3.27
N LYS A 121 18.35 -6.37 4.29
CA LYS A 121 19.79 -6.66 4.19
C LYS A 121 20.13 -8.15 4.30
N VAL A 122 19.21 -8.96 4.81
CA VAL A 122 19.38 -10.42 4.94
C VAL A 122 18.63 -11.09 3.80
N GLN A 123 19.39 -11.72 2.91
CA GLN A 123 18.81 -12.43 1.78
C GLN A 123 18.18 -13.74 2.26
N ASN A 124 16.88 -13.87 2.04
CA ASN A 124 16.06 -15.04 2.34
C ASN A 124 15.26 -15.38 1.09
N ASP A 125 15.88 -16.14 0.20
CA ASP A 125 15.31 -16.47 -1.10
C ASP A 125 14.03 -17.30 -0.98
N ASP A 126 13.91 -18.17 0.03
CA ASP A 126 12.71 -18.97 0.27
C ASP A 126 11.50 -18.11 0.64
N LEU A 127 11.68 -17.16 1.55
CA LEU A 127 10.65 -16.19 1.91
C LEU A 127 10.25 -15.35 0.70
N LEU A 128 11.23 -14.83 -0.04
CA LEU A 128 10.96 -14.01 -1.22
C LEU A 128 10.21 -14.81 -2.30
N ASN A 129 10.59 -16.08 -2.53
CA ASN A 129 9.89 -16.97 -3.45
C ASN A 129 8.44 -17.20 -3.02
N SER A 130 8.19 -17.41 -1.72
CA SER A 130 6.84 -17.57 -1.19
C SER A 130 5.99 -16.31 -1.34
N ILE A 131 6.57 -15.12 -1.11
CA ILE A 131 5.90 -13.84 -1.31
C ILE A 131 5.53 -13.66 -2.79
N LEU A 132 6.49 -13.87 -3.70
CA LEU A 132 6.27 -13.74 -5.14
C LEU A 132 5.20 -14.72 -5.64
N GLU A 133 5.29 -15.98 -5.24
CA GLU A 133 4.30 -17.01 -5.60
C GLU A 133 2.90 -16.59 -5.15
N SER A 134 2.77 -16.14 -3.89
CA SER A 134 1.50 -15.70 -3.32
C SER A 134 0.96 -14.44 -4.02
N TYR A 135 1.83 -13.47 -4.32
CA TYR A 135 1.48 -12.23 -5.01
C TYR A 135 0.93 -12.51 -6.41
N PHE A 136 1.63 -13.32 -7.21
CA PHE A 136 1.18 -13.64 -8.55
C PHE A 136 -0.06 -14.53 -8.57
N LYS A 137 -0.21 -15.46 -7.61
CA LYS A 137 -1.47 -16.21 -7.42
C LYS A 137 -2.63 -15.26 -7.15
N GLY A 138 -2.45 -14.27 -6.27
CA GLY A 138 -3.48 -13.26 -5.99
C GLY A 138 -3.87 -12.47 -7.24
N ILE A 139 -2.91 -12.02 -8.04
CA ILE A 139 -3.19 -11.32 -9.32
C ILE A 139 -3.99 -12.22 -10.27
N ILE A 140 -3.55 -13.47 -10.44
CA ILE A 140 -4.22 -14.47 -11.27
C ILE A 140 -5.65 -14.67 -10.79
N GLU A 141 -5.87 -14.84 -9.49
CA GLU A 141 -7.19 -15.08 -8.89
C GLU A 141 -8.12 -13.88 -9.08
N ILE A 142 -7.64 -12.66 -8.85
CA ILE A 142 -8.41 -11.43 -9.08
C ILE A 142 -8.82 -11.33 -10.55
N LYS A 143 -7.87 -11.54 -11.48
CA LYS A 143 -8.13 -11.42 -12.91
C LYS A 143 -9.03 -12.54 -13.42
N ALA A 144 -8.85 -13.77 -12.94
CA ALA A 144 -9.76 -14.88 -13.22
C ALA A 144 -11.18 -14.59 -12.67
N THR A 145 -11.29 -13.96 -11.51
CA THR A 145 -12.58 -13.54 -10.92
C THR A 145 -13.25 -12.46 -11.78
N LEU A 146 -12.50 -11.45 -12.21
CA LEU A 146 -13.00 -10.40 -13.11
C LEU A 146 -13.47 -10.98 -14.45
N LEU A 147 -12.74 -11.95 -15.03
CA LEU A 147 -13.14 -12.63 -16.26
C LEU A 147 -14.39 -13.52 -16.10
N LYS A 148 -14.58 -14.12 -14.92
CA LYS A 148 -15.77 -14.91 -14.58
C LYS A 148 -16.96 -14.06 -14.19
N THR A 149 -16.73 -12.80 -13.83
CA THR A 149 -17.80 -11.87 -13.53
C THR A 149 -18.39 -11.42 -14.87
N PRO A 150 -19.72 -11.49 -15.07
CA PRO A 150 -20.33 -10.98 -16.29
C PRO A 150 -19.87 -9.53 -16.53
N PRO A 151 -19.83 -9.06 -17.79
CA PRO A 151 -19.42 -7.69 -18.13
C PRO A 151 -20.46 -6.71 -17.59
N ILE A 152 -20.36 -6.44 -16.29
CA ILE A 152 -21.07 -5.39 -15.60
C ILE A 152 -20.18 -4.16 -15.77
N SER A 153 -20.66 -3.18 -16.54
CA SER A 153 -19.93 -1.93 -16.79
C SER A 153 -19.55 -1.30 -15.45
N VAL A 154 -18.24 -1.18 -15.21
CA VAL A 154 -17.72 -0.53 -14.00
C VAL A 154 -17.54 0.95 -14.32
N ALA A 155 -18.60 1.74 -14.18
CA ALA A 155 -18.49 3.19 -14.20
C ALA A 155 -18.25 3.69 -12.77
N ARG A 156 -17.18 4.49 -12.58
CA ARG A 156 -16.84 5.24 -11.35
C ARG A 156 -17.30 4.59 -10.03
N GLY A 157 -16.76 3.41 -9.73
CA GLY A 157 -16.90 2.79 -8.41
C GLY A 157 -18.23 2.11 -8.09
N HIS A 158 -19.14 1.98 -9.06
CA HIS A 158 -20.37 1.21 -8.89
C HIS A 158 -20.55 0.17 -10.01
N LEU A 159 -21.04 -1.01 -9.62
CA LEU A 159 -21.48 -2.06 -10.54
C LEU A 159 -22.73 -1.55 -11.28
N VAL A 160 -22.56 -0.99 -12.48
CA VAL A 160 -23.67 -0.57 -13.32
C VAL A 160 -23.88 -1.63 -14.38
N ALA A 161 -24.80 -2.56 -14.12
CA ALA A 161 -25.35 -3.34 -15.22
C ALA A 161 -26.15 -2.35 -16.07
N ASP A 162 -25.61 -1.94 -17.22
CA ASP A 162 -26.25 -0.96 -18.12
C ASP A 162 -27.67 -1.41 -18.52
N SER A 163 -27.95 -2.71 -18.40
CA SER A 163 -29.27 -3.27 -18.14
C SER A 163 -29.12 -4.78 -17.93
N LEU A 164 -29.66 -5.33 -16.83
CA LEU A 164 -29.77 -6.79 -16.61
C LEU A 164 -30.43 -7.53 -17.79
N LYS A 165 -31.22 -6.84 -18.63
CA LYS A 165 -31.89 -7.42 -19.80
C LYS A 165 -30.95 -7.69 -20.97
N ASN A 166 -29.74 -7.14 -20.98
CA ASN A 166 -28.74 -7.37 -22.03
C ASN A 166 -27.69 -8.41 -21.65
N ILE A 167 -27.78 -9.01 -20.45
CA ILE A 167 -26.89 -10.09 -20.03
C ILE A 167 -27.31 -11.36 -20.79
N SER A 168 -26.38 -11.90 -21.58
CA SER A 168 -26.61 -13.11 -22.37
C SER A 168 -27.05 -14.30 -21.50
N SER A 169 -27.90 -15.19 -22.03
CA SER A 169 -28.47 -16.33 -21.30
C SER A 169 -27.44 -17.33 -20.78
N ILE A 170 -26.25 -17.37 -21.40
CA ILE A 170 -25.09 -18.13 -20.90
C ILE A 170 -24.57 -17.64 -19.53
N TRP A 171 -24.84 -16.39 -19.17
CA TRP A 171 -24.47 -15.79 -17.89
C TRP A 171 -25.63 -15.71 -16.90
N THR A 172 -26.83 -16.18 -17.26
CA THR A 172 -28.00 -16.18 -16.40
C THR A 172 -28.47 -17.61 -16.10
N ARG A 173 -29.00 -17.83 -14.90
CA ARG A 173 -29.62 -19.11 -14.51
C ARG A 173 -30.97 -18.84 -13.90
N THR A 174 -31.98 -19.64 -14.27
CA THR A 174 -33.29 -19.55 -13.64
C THR A 174 -33.18 -19.99 -12.18
N PHE A 175 -33.60 -19.10 -11.28
CA PHE A 175 -33.68 -19.36 -9.85
C PHE A 175 -35.15 -19.38 -9.46
N ASN A 176 -35.61 -20.48 -8.85
CA ASN A 176 -36.98 -20.63 -8.40
C ASN A 176 -37.00 -20.58 -6.87
N GLY A 177 -37.17 -19.38 -6.33
CA GLY A 177 -37.11 -19.11 -4.90
C GLY A 177 -36.99 -17.62 -4.60
N THR A 178 -36.88 -17.27 -3.33
CA THR A 178 -36.65 -15.89 -2.88
C THR A 178 -35.17 -15.71 -2.56
N TRP A 179 -34.49 -14.82 -3.30
CA TRP A 179 -33.11 -14.43 -2.99
C TRP A 179 -33.15 -13.19 -2.10
N LEU A 180 -32.67 -13.31 -0.86
CA LEU A 180 -32.47 -12.21 0.07
C LEU A 180 -30.98 -11.88 0.11
N TYR A 181 -30.62 -10.62 -0.13
CA TYR A 181 -29.26 -10.14 0.02
C TYR A 181 -29.30 -8.83 0.79
N GLU A 182 -28.57 -8.79 1.90
CA GLU A 182 -28.37 -7.56 2.67
C GLU A 182 -27.18 -6.82 2.04
N THR A 183 -27.41 -5.64 1.49
CA THR A 183 -26.32 -4.78 1.04
C THR A 183 -26.06 -3.68 2.06
N LEU A 184 -24.79 -3.47 2.38
CA LEU A 184 -24.31 -2.18 2.86
C LEU A 184 -24.20 -1.25 1.65
N GLY A 185 -25.35 -0.79 1.16
CA GLY A 185 -25.46 0.15 0.06
C GLY A 185 -26.14 1.43 0.51
N TRP A 186 -25.70 2.57 -0.02
CA TRP A 186 -26.48 3.79 0.05
C TRP A 186 -27.72 3.62 -0.82
N HIS A 187 -28.87 3.34 -0.20
CA HIS A 187 -30.16 3.38 -0.87
C HIS A 187 -30.57 4.84 -1.06
N SER A 188 -30.40 5.35 -2.28
CA SER A 188 -30.97 6.65 -2.69
C SER A 188 -32.47 6.49 -2.92
N ASP A 189 -33.23 6.31 -1.84
CA ASP A 189 -34.64 6.62 -1.90
C ASP A 189 -34.76 8.15 -1.95
N HIS A 190 -35.45 8.69 -2.96
CA HIS A 190 -35.72 10.12 -3.04
C HIS A 190 -36.56 10.61 -1.83
N ASN A 191 -37.16 9.70 -1.07
CA ASN A 191 -37.84 9.97 0.20
C ASN A 191 -36.97 9.70 1.45
N GLY A 192 -35.73 9.23 1.28
CA GLY A 192 -34.83 8.73 2.34
C GLY A 192 -33.84 9.75 2.92
N SER A 193 -34.04 11.05 2.70
CA SER A 193 -33.15 12.14 3.18
C SER A 193 -32.91 12.16 4.70
N LYS A 194 -33.68 11.40 5.48
CA LYS A 194 -33.53 11.26 6.92
C LYS A 194 -32.41 10.30 7.35
N ILE A 195 -32.08 9.27 6.54
CA ILE A 195 -31.12 8.23 6.94
C ILE A 195 -29.67 8.67 6.69
N SER A 196 -29.39 9.35 5.57
CA SER A 196 -28.04 9.89 5.30
C SER A 196 -27.62 10.98 6.29
N PHE A 197 -28.57 11.74 6.85
CA PHE A 197 -28.27 12.77 7.85
C PHE A 197 -27.71 12.18 9.15
N VAL A 198 -28.19 11.00 9.56
CA VAL A 198 -27.76 10.33 10.80
C VAL A 198 -26.32 9.82 10.70
N GLY A 199 -25.88 9.36 9.53
CA GLY A 199 -24.50 8.88 9.33
C GLY A 199 -23.46 10.01 9.22
N ILE A 200 -23.85 11.17 8.72
CA ILE A 200 -22.94 12.33 8.53
C ILE A 200 -22.79 13.14 9.82
N LEU A 201 -23.80 13.12 10.70
CA LEU A 201 -23.84 13.92 11.93
C LEU A 201 -22.64 13.67 12.88
N PRO A 202 -22.21 12.43 13.18
CA PRO A 202 -21.06 12.20 14.06
C PRO A 202 -19.76 12.74 13.46
N ILE A 203 -19.58 12.60 12.14
CA ILE A 203 -18.40 13.06 11.42
C ILE A 203 -18.33 14.60 11.48
N LEU A 204 -19.47 15.28 11.26
CA LEU A 204 -19.58 16.73 11.40
C LEU A 204 -19.26 17.21 12.82
N ILE A 205 -19.78 16.54 13.85
CA ILE A 205 -19.53 16.91 15.24
C ILE A 205 -18.05 16.76 15.59
N ILE A 206 -17.43 15.64 15.22
CA ILE A 206 -16.01 15.38 15.50
C ILE A 206 -15.11 16.39 14.77
N THR A 207 -15.38 16.63 13.49
CA THR A 207 -14.59 17.57 12.68
C THR A 207 -14.72 19.00 13.20
N LEU A 208 -15.94 19.50 13.43
CA LEU A 208 -16.15 20.84 13.99
C LEU A 208 -15.57 20.98 15.40
N GLY A 209 -15.68 19.94 16.23
CA GLY A 209 -15.07 19.89 17.56
C GLY A 209 -13.55 19.99 17.50
N SER A 210 -12.91 19.23 16.62
CA SER A 210 -11.44 19.24 16.43
C SER A 210 -10.93 20.60 15.91
N ILE A 211 -11.65 21.22 14.97
CA ILE A 211 -11.33 22.55 14.45
C ILE A 211 -11.47 23.58 15.57
N SER A 212 -12.56 23.52 16.34
CA SER A 212 -12.83 24.46 17.43
C SER A 212 -11.76 24.35 18.53
N LEU A 213 -11.36 23.14 18.92
CA LEU A 213 -10.27 22.91 19.88
C LEU A 213 -8.94 23.45 19.36
N SER A 214 -8.65 23.26 18.08
CA SER A 214 -7.41 23.76 17.45
C SER A 214 -7.36 25.29 17.42
N VAL A 215 -8.48 25.92 17.04
CA VAL A 215 -8.63 27.38 17.02
C VAL A 215 -8.57 27.94 18.44
N PHE A 216 -9.24 27.31 19.40
CA PHE A 216 -9.20 27.71 20.80
C PHE A 216 -7.77 27.61 21.38
N SER A 217 -7.07 26.51 21.11
CA SER A 217 -5.67 26.32 21.51
C SER A 217 -4.77 27.42 20.92
N TRP A 218 -4.93 27.72 19.62
CA TRP A 218 -4.16 28.77 18.97
C TRP A 218 -4.44 30.18 19.52
N ILE A 219 -5.72 30.52 19.76
CA ILE A 219 -6.12 31.79 20.35
C ILE A 219 -5.60 31.90 21.79
N SER A 220 -5.69 30.83 22.58
CA SER A 220 -5.19 30.78 23.96
C SER A 220 -3.67 30.98 24.02
N LEU A 221 -2.92 30.33 23.12
CA LEU A 221 -1.47 30.52 22.97
C LEU A 221 -1.10 31.95 22.57
N LYS A 222 -1.85 32.57 21.63
CA LYS A 222 -1.64 33.98 21.26
C LYS A 222 -1.97 34.94 22.39
N ARG A 223 -3.00 34.67 23.20
CA ARG A 223 -3.36 35.50 24.35
C ARG A 223 -2.35 35.38 25.49
N GLY A 224 -1.75 34.20 25.68
CA GLY A 224 -0.68 33.97 26.65
C GLY A 224 0.63 34.69 26.31
N GLN A 225 0.89 35.01 25.04
CA GLN A 225 2.08 35.78 24.65
C GLN A 225 2.02 37.28 25.03
N TYR A 226 0.84 37.83 25.29
CA TYR A 226 0.69 39.25 25.66
C TYR A 226 0.80 39.51 27.17
N HIS A 227 0.74 38.47 28.00
CA HIS A 227 0.85 38.58 29.45
C HIS A 227 1.72 37.48 30.02
N THR A 228 3.04 37.67 29.99
CA THR A 228 3.92 37.42 31.14
C THR A 228 5.37 37.76 30.79
N GLN A 229 5.90 38.80 31.43
CA GLN A 229 7.31 38.82 31.77
C GLN A 229 7.53 37.70 32.80
N GLU A 230 7.73 36.46 32.37
CA GLU A 230 8.11 35.41 33.31
C GLU A 230 9.52 35.73 33.83
N PRO A 231 9.71 35.96 35.15
CA PRO A 231 11.04 36.05 35.72
C PRO A 231 11.76 34.72 35.47
N PHE A 232 13.02 34.78 35.07
CA PHE A 232 13.81 33.56 34.93
C PHE A 232 13.98 32.91 36.30
N ASP A 233 13.40 31.73 36.47
CA ASP A 233 13.59 30.91 37.65
C ASP A 233 14.63 29.82 37.32
N PRO A 234 15.83 29.86 37.92
CA PRO A 234 16.87 28.84 37.72
C PRO A 234 16.52 27.50 38.36
N THR A 235 15.52 27.44 39.24
CA THR A 235 15.07 26.19 39.88
C THR A 235 14.01 25.45 39.08
N ASN A 236 13.40 26.11 38.09
CA ASN A 236 12.44 25.51 37.19
C ASN A 236 13.17 24.93 35.95
N LEU A 237 13.09 23.61 35.80
CA LEU A 237 13.75 22.89 34.71
C LEU A 237 13.28 23.35 33.33
N VAL A 238 12.02 23.77 33.20
CA VAL A 238 11.42 24.17 31.92
C VAL A 238 11.99 25.50 31.42
N THR A 239 12.18 26.49 32.30
CA THR A 239 12.83 27.77 31.98
C THR A 239 14.31 27.59 31.66
N LEU A 240 14.99 26.65 32.33
CA LEU A 240 16.37 26.28 32.04
C LEU A 240 16.51 25.63 30.65
N LEU A 241 15.64 24.68 30.31
CA LEU A 241 15.63 24.00 29.01
C LEU A 241 15.32 24.96 27.87
N LYS A 242 14.35 25.86 28.07
CA LYS A 242 13.98 26.90 27.08
C LYS A 242 15.14 27.87 26.82
N ALA A 243 15.82 28.34 27.87
CA ALA A 243 16.99 29.20 27.73
C ALA A 243 18.21 28.49 27.10
N GLY A 244 18.31 27.17 27.26
CA GLY A 244 19.33 26.33 26.62
C GLY A 244 19.06 26.06 25.14
N GLN A 245 17.79 25.93 24.75
CA GLN A 245 17.37 25.76 23.35
C GLN A 245 17.52 27.05 22.54
N ASP A 246 17.19 28.20 23.14
CA ASP A 246 17.27 29.50 22.47
C ASP A 246 18.72 30.07 22.44
N GLY A 247 19.69 29.35 23.01
CA GLY A 247 21.10 29.70 23.07
C GLY A 247 22.01 28.78 22.23
N SER A 248 23.19 29.26 21.83
CA SER A 248 24.15 28.49 21.00
C SER A 248 24.96 27.42 21.77
N VAL A 249 24.50 27.03 22.97
CA VAL A 249 25.20 26.06 23.83
C VAL A 249 25.24 24.68 23.18
N ALA A 250 24.16 24.25 22.54
CA ALA A 250 24.10 22.95 21.87
C ALA A 250 25.12 22.84 20.73
N GLU A 251 25.39 23.95 20.02
CA GLU A 251 26.36 24.01 18.94
C GLU A 251 27.79 23.98 19.47
N SER A 252 28.04 24.65 20.60
CA SER A 252 29.34 24.65 21.27
C SER A 252 29.69 23.30 21.93
N LEU A 253 28.68 22.57 22.41
CA LEU A 253 28.86 21.20 22.90
C LEU A 253 29.19 20.23 21.76
N LYS A 254 28.61 20.42 20.56
CA LYS A 254 28.93 19.61 19.38
C LYS A 254 30.36 19.84 18.88
N THR A 255 30.85 21.08 18.87
CA THR A 255 32.22 21.39 18.45
C THR A 255 33.28 20.92 19.46
N THR A 256 32.94 20.87 20.76
CA THR A 256 33.87 20.39 21.81
C THR A 256 33.99 18.85 21.85
N GLY A 257 33.04 18.12 21.27
CA GLY A 257 33.01 16.65 21.23
C GLY A 257 34.11 15.99 20.39
N GLN A 258 34.87 16.75 19.61
CA GLN A 258 36.06 16.28 18.88
C GLN A 258 37.34 16.73 19.61
N GLY A 259 37.72 15.98 20.65
CA GLY A 259 39.12 15.88 21.07
C GLY A 259 39.67 16.90 22.09
N SER A 260 38.86 17.73 22.74
CA SER A 260 39.36 18.57 23.86
C SER A 260 38.57 18.34 25.14
N SER A 261 39.29 18.27 26.27
CA SER A 261 38.77 18.02 27.61
C SER A 261 37.60 18.96 27.97
N ILE A 262 36.42 18.38 28.23
CA ILE A 262 35.12 19.01 28.56
C ILE A 262 35.17 19.97 29.78
N ASN A 263 36.28 20.02 30.50
CA ASN A 263 36.31 20.51 31.87
C ASN A 263 36.18 22.03 32.09
N LYS A 264 36.03 22.88 31.06
CA LYS A 264 35.88 24.35 31.26
C LYS A 264 34.98 25.07 30.24
N LEU A 265 33.82 24.52 29.90
CA LEU A 265 32.81 25.33 29.20
C LEU A 265 32.13 26.29 30.20
N LYS A 266 32.49 27.58 30.19
CA LYS A 266 31.80 28.60 30.99
C LYS A 266 30.58 29.07 30.21
N ILE A 267 29.39 28.83 30.76
CA ILE A 267 28.13 29.29 30.20
C ILE A 267 27.65 30.48 31.03
N GLN A 268 27.28 31.57 30.37
CA GLN A 268 26.66 32.72 31.00
C GLN A 268 25.23 32.89 30.48
N LEU A 269 24.32 33.15 31.42
CA LEU A 269 22.95 33.54 31.09
C LEU A 269 22.96 35.01 30.66
N GLN A 270 22.51 35.28 29.44
CA GLN A 270 22.38 36.62 28.90
C GLN A 270 20.92 36.87 28.50
N ARG A 271 20.43 38.10 28.71
CA ARG A 271 19.09 38.51 28.28
C ARG A 271 19.20 39.30 26.99
N HIS A 272 18.56 38.82 25.92
CA HIS A 272 18.49 39.54 24.65
C HIS A 272 17.05 39.93 24.36
N SER A 273 16.76 41.23 24.39
CA SER A 273 15.39 41.78 24.34
C SER A 273 14.50 41.20 25.45
N THR A 274 13.57 40.30 25.12
CA THR A 274 12.61 39.70 26.04
C THR A 274 12.90 38.24 26.40
N GLN A 275 13.97 37.65 25.85
CA GLN A 275 14.29 36.22 26.02
C GLN A 275 15.61 36.00 26.77
N TRP A 276 15.64 34.95 27.59
CA TRP A 276 16.83 34.49 28.28
C TRP A 276 17.53 33.44 27.43
N GLN A 277 18.84 33.63 27.18
CA GLN A 277 19.65 32.73 26.37
C GLN A 277 20.90 32.32 27.16
N LEU A 278 21.23 31.03 27.15
CA LEU A 278 22.51 30.55 27.62
C LEU A 278 23.54 30.69 26.48
N ARG A 279 24.67 31.35 26.74
CA ARG A 279 25.75 31.49 25.75
C ARG A 279 27.10 31.06 26.33
N PRO A 280 27.98 30.44 25.52
CA PRO A 280 29.35 30.20 25.92
C PRO A 280 30.07 31.54 26.08
N VAL A 281 30.89 31.64 27.11
CA VAL A 281 31.81 32.77 27.31
C VAL A 281 33.22 32.29 26.99
N ALA A 282 33.94 33.07 26.17
CA ALA A 282 35.35 32.85 25.88
C ALA A 282 36.23 33.00 27.12
#